data_AF-A0A016TIS2-F1
#
_entry.id   AF-A0A016TIS2-F1
#
_cell.length_a   1.000
_cell.length_b   1.000
_cell.length_c   1.000
_cell.angle_alpha   90.00
_cell.angle_beta   90.00
_cell.angle_gamma   90.00
#
_symmetry.space_group_name_H-M   'P 1'
#
loop_
_entity.id
_entity.type
_entity.pdbx_description
1 polymer ?
#
loop_
_entity_poly.entity_id
_entity_poly.type
_entity_poly.pdbx_seq_one_letter_code
_entity_poly.pdbx_strand_id
1 'polypeptide(L)'
;MGALLIVALLVSILPSALSDRYGKGPYCEGGTASYEEVWKVLDPIGDLRWRLVRGKQQNGPGGAKMPRPLEMREVMWKCHLEKEAIALVGGRCLETVPATPANRTELVLRLTGGKHHSYDSVMSVWTKELDRTPMKESAIGPDNVKYDGQVRLWDYANFVVGEIQSIDVDVLRNIQMLKFW
;
A
#
# COMPACT_ATOMS: atom_id res chain seq x y z
N MET A 1 27.42 -45.15 -51.65
CA MET A 1 28.00 -44.45 -50.48
C MET A 1 27.26 -43.13 -50.30
N GLY A 2 26.16 -43.14 -49.54
CA GLY A 2 25.31 -41.97 -49.31
C GLY A 2 25.36 -41.59 -47.84
N ALA A 3 25.79 -40.36 -47.57
CA ALA A 3 25.91 -39.77 -46.24
C ALA A 3 24.53 -39.55 -45.61
N LEU A 4 24.39 -39.86 -44.32
CA LEU A 4 23.24 -39.48 -43.51
C LEU A 4 23.72 -38.47 -42.46
N LEU A 5 23.35 -37.21 -42.70
CA LEU A 5 23.49 -36.08 -41.78
C LEU A 5 22.63 -36.35 -40.53
N ILE A 6 23.26 -36.36 -39.35
CA ILE A 6 22.56 -36.25 -38.07
C ILE A 6 22.39 -34.75 -37.77
N VAL A 7 21.19 -34.23 -38.00
CA VAL A 7 20.81 -32.88 -37.58
C VAL A 7 20.55 -32.92 -36.08
N ALA A 8 21.43 -32.27 -35.31
CA ALA A 8 21.26 -32.05 -33.88
C ALA A 8 20.17 -30.99 -33.63
N LEU A 9 18.94 -31.43 -33.35
CA LEU A 9 17.87 -30.59 -32.81
C LEU A 9 18.00 -30.55 -31.28
N LEU A 10 18.93 -29.73 -30.78
CA LEU A 10 18.86 -29.23 -29.40
C LEU A 10 17.77 -28.15 -29.35
N VAL A 11 16.51 -28.60 -29.31
CA VAL A 11 15.40 -27.73 -28.92
C VAL A 11 15.72 -27.29 -27.49
N SER A 12 15.98 -26.00 -27.31
CA SER A 12 16.13 -25.36 -26.00
C SER A 12 14.89 -25.66 -25.17
N ILE A 13 14.99 -26.64 -24.27
CA ILE A 13 13.99 -26.86 -23.24
C ILE A 13 14.44 -26.05 -22.03
N LEU A 14 13.58 -25.07 -21.69
CA LEU A 14 13.53 -24.18 -20.52
C LEU A 14 13.96 -22.72 -20.76
N PRO A 15 13.11 -21.75 -20.33
CA PRO A 15 12.33 -21.84 -19.10
C PRO A 15 10.85 -21.37 -19.19
N SER A 16 9.94 -22.24 -19.64
CA SER A 16 8.50 -22.04 -19.37
C SER A 16 8.16 -22.31 -17.89
N ALA A 17 9.00 -23.09 -17.18
CA ALA A 17 8.81 -23.42 -15.77
C ALA A 17 9.19 -22.30 -14.78
N LEU A 18 9.85 -21.22 -15.24
CA LEU A 18 10.08 -20.03 -14.40
C LEU A 18 8.89 -19.07 -14.45
N SER A 19 8.09 -19.10 -15.53
CA SER A 19 6.92 -18.22 -15.67
C SER A 19 5.73 -18.67 -14.84
N ASP A 20 5.60 -19.98 -14.53
CA ASP A 20 4.48 -20.53 -13.75
C ASP A 20 4.59 -20.24 -12.23
N ARG A 21 5.72 -19.69 -11.75
CA ARG A 21 5.86 -19.21 -10.35
C ARG A 21 5.51 -17.73 -10.17
N TYR A 22 5.37 -16.98 -11.25
CA TYR A 22 4.77 -15.65 -11.19
C TYR A 22 3.25 -15.83 -11.22
N GLY A 23 2.60 -15.86 -10.05
CA GLY A 23 1.15 -15.71 -9.95
C GLY A 23 0.35 -16.87 -9.36
N LYS A 24 0.96 -17.90 -8.76
CA LYS A 24 0.24 -18.96 -8.03
C LYS A 24 0.68 -19.01 -6.58
N GLY A 25 0.21 -18.05 -5.79
CA GLY A 25 0.41 -18.03 -4.34
C GLY A 25 0.52 -16.61 -3.75
N PRO A 26 0.50 -16.51 -2.42
CA PRO A 26 0.73 -15.24 -1.74
C PRO A 26 2.16 -14.74 -1.98
N TYR A 27 2.32 -13.42 -1.99
CA TYR A 27 3.59 -12.70 -2.10
C TYR A 27 4.56 -13.11 -0.98
N CYS A 28 4.03 -13.28 0.23
CA CYS A 28 4.75 -13.74 1.40
C CYS A 28 4.42 -15.19 1.75
N GLU A 29 5.42 -15.96 2.17
CA GLU A 29 5.19 -17.29 2.72
C GLU A 29 4.32 -17.19 3.98
N GLY A 30 3.15 -17.83 3.96
CA GLY A 30 2.16 -17.74 5.04
C GLY A 30 1.34 -16.44 5.05
N GLY A 31 1.47 -15.61 4.01
CA GLY A 31 0.62 -14.45 3.76
C GLY A 31 -0.67 -14.82 2.99
N THR A 32 -1.47 -13.80 2.71
CA THR A 32 -2.74 -13.89 1.97
C THR A 32 -2.72 -13.04 0.71
N ALA A 33 -1.96 -11.94 0.69
CA ALA A 33 -1.91 -11.02 -0.44
C ALA A 33 -1.09 -11.62 -1.59
N SER A 34 -1.63 -11.61 -2.80
CA SER A 34 -0.88 -11.94 -4.02
C SER A 34 0.10 -10.82 -4.41
N TYR A 35 1.05 -11.13 -5.28
CA TYR A 35 1.97 -10.13 -5.83
C TYR A 35 1.25 -8.91 -6.44
N GLU A 36 0.17 -9.15 -7.20
CA GLU A 36 -0.62 -8.07 -7.81
C GLU A 36 -1.29 -7.19 -6.75
N GLU A 37 -1.84 -7.78 -5.69
CA GLU A 37 -2.49 -7.05 -4.61
C GLU A 37 -1.52 -6.19 -3.81
N VAL A 38 -0.31 -6.70 -3.56
CA VAL A 38 0.76 -5.91 -2.94
C VAL A 38 1.05 -4.64 -3.75
N TRP A 39 1.15 -4.75 -5.07
CA TRP A 39 1.40 -3.57 -5.92
C TRP A 39 0.20 -2.61 -5.98
N LYS A 40 -1.03 -3.12 -5.93
CA LYS A 40 -2.24 -2.27 -5.81
C LYS A 40 -2.25 -1.42 -4.53
N VAL A 41 -1.49 -1.81 -3.51
CA VAL A 41 -1.27 -1.00 -2.29
C VAL A 41 -0.07 -0.07 -2.45
N LEU A 42 1.08 -0.61 -2.84
CA LEU A 42 2.33 0.15 -2.84
C LEU A 42 2.32 1.28 -3.89
N ASP A 43 1.80 1.04 -5.08
CA ASP A 43 1.84 2.02 -6.18
C ASP A 43 1.10 3.33 -5.82
N PRO A 44 -0.16 3.31 -5.33
CA PRO A 44 -0.83 4.54 -4.91
C PRO A 44 -0.11 5.31 -3.81
N ILE A 45 0.54 4.62 -2.86
CA ILE A 45 1.33 5.25 -1.78
C ILE A 45 2.57 5.91 -2.38
N GLY A 46 3.27 5.19 -3.25
CA GLY A 46 4.44 5.70 -3.97
C GLY A 46 4.10 6.94 -4.78
N ASP A 47 3.03 6.91 -5.57
CA ASP A 47 2.54 8.04 -6.36
C ASP A 47 2.19 9.26 -5.51
N LEU A 48 1.49 9.03 -4.38
CA LEU A 48 1.17 10.07 -3.42
C LEU A 48 2.44 10.74 -2.85
N ARG A 49 3.37 9.93 -2.34
CA ARG A 49 4.63 10.41 -1.74
C ARG A 49 5.48 11.13 -2.80
N TRP A 50 5.52 10.62 -4.02
CA TRP A 50 6.23 11.26 -5.13
C TRP A 50 5.62 12.61 -5.52
N ARG A 51 4.29 12.74 -5.48
CA ARG A 51 3.61 14.02 -5.74
C ARG A 51 3.99 15.09 -4.71
N LEU A 52 4.13 14.71 -3.44
CA LEU A 52 4.61 15.60 -2.36
C LEU A 52 6.07 16.01 -2.56
N VAL A 53 6.97 15.06 -2.82
CA VAL A 53 8.40 15.33 -3.09
C VAL A 53 8.56 16.33 -4.25
N ARG A 54 7.72 16.22 -5.28
CA ARG A 54 7.73 17.14 -6.43
C ARG A 54 7.05 18.48 -6.19
N GLY A 55 6.47 18.73 -5.00
CA GLY A 55 5.73 19.95 -4.70
C GLY A 55 4.49 20.13 -5.59
N LYS A 56 3.82 19.02 -5.91
CA LYS A 56 2.62 19.00 -6.78
C LYS A 56 1.33 18.74 -6.02
N GLN A 57 1.41 18.28 -4.77
CA GLN A 57 0.24 18.03 -3.94
C GLN A 57 -0.39 19.36 -3.49
N GLN A 58 -1.69 19.52 -3.68
CA GLN A 58 -2.47 20.66 -3.17
C GLN A 58 -3.05 20.35 -1.79
N ASN A 59 -3.28 21.40 -0.99
CA ASN A 59 -4.01 21.34 0.27
C ASN A 59 -5.52 21.47 0.00
N GLY A 60 -6.17 20.40 -0.46
CA GLY A 60 -7.59 20.44 -0.80
C GLY A 60 -7.93 21.23 -2.08
N PRO A 61 -9.24 21.31 -2.40
CA PRO A 61 -9.71 21.94 -3.63
C PRO A 61 -9.32 23.42 -3.70
N GLY A 62 -8.46 23.78 -4.66
CA GLY A 62 -8.02 25.17 -4.86
C GLY A 62 -7.06 25.69 -3.79
N GLY A 63 -6.57 24.83 -2.88
CA GLY A 63 -5.62 25.23 -1.84
C GLY A 63 -4.20 25.44 -2.37
N ALA A 64 -3.36 26.01 -1.50
CA ALA A 64 -1.94 26.15 -1.77
C ALA A 64 -1.26 24.78 -1.92
N LYS A 65 -0.07 24.78 -2.52
CA LYS A 65 0.75 23.56 -2.59
C LYS A 65 1.28 23.21 -1.21
N MET A 66 1.23 21.92 -0.87
CA MET A 66 1.91 21.41 0.32
C MET A 66 3.42 21.66 0.21
N PRO A 67 4.09 21.99 1.33
CA PRO A 67 5.54 22.12 1.35
C PRO A 67 6.19 20.79 0.96
N ARG A 68 7.34 20.87 0.29
CA ARG A 68 8.09 19.66 -0.07
C ARG A 68 8.76 19.10 1.18
N PRO A 69 8.70 17.78 1.40
CA PRO A 69 9.49 17.16 2.46
C PRO A 69 10.98 17.28 2.14
N LEU A 70 11.81 17.44 3.18
CA LEU A 70 13.27 17.32 3.05
C LEU A 70 13.66 15.87 2.71
N GLU A 71 13.03 14.93 3.42
CA GLU A 71 13.23 13.49 3.23
C GLU A 71 11.87 12.78 3.16
N MET A 72 11.76 11.84 2.22
CA MET A 72 10.59 10.99 2.06
C MET A 72 11.09 9.61 1.65
N ARG A 73 11.03 8.65 2.57
CA ARG A 73 11.54 7.29 2.33
C ARG A 73 10.57 6.50 1.45
N GLU A 74 11.09 5.50 0.75
CA GLU A 74 10.23 4.55 0.05
C GLU A 74 9.53 3.63 1.05
N VAL A 75 8.26 3.30 0.79
CA VAL A 75 7.48 2.37 1.60
C VAL A 75 7.54 1.01 0.96
N MET A 76 7.92 -0.02 1.73
CA MET A 76 8.04 -1.39 1.26
C MET A 76 7.02 -2.30 1.92
N TRP A 77 6.55 -3.31 1.19
CA TRP A 77 5.84 -4.44 1.79
C TRP A 77 6.81 -5.27 2.63
N LYS A 78 6.39 -5.68 3.83
CA LYS A 78 7.21 -6.54 4.70
C LYS A 78 6.38 -7.73 5.17
N CYS A 79 6.82 -8.93 4.83
CA CYS A 79 6.08 -10.16 5.16
C CYS A 79 5.82 -10.42 6.64
N HIS A 80 6.68 -9.93 7.55
CA HIS A 80 6.42 -10.08 8.99
C HIS A 80 5.24 -9.22 9.44
N LEU A 81 5.03 -8.08 8.77
CA LEU A 81 3.93 -7.15 9.02
C LEU A 81 2.60 -7.73 8.53
N GLU A 82 2.62 -8.43 7.39
CA GLU A 82 1.49 -9.24 6.89
C GLU A 82 1.02 -10.28 7.89
N LYS A 83 1.98 -11.02 8.45
CA LYS A 83 1.68 -12.04 9.43
C LYS A 83 1.11 -11.45 10.71
N GLU A 84 1.65 -10.32 11.17
CA GLU A 84 1.12 -9.59 12.32
C GLU A 84 -0.30 -9.09 12.06
N ALA A 85 -0.57 -8.56 10.85
CA ALA A 85 -1.90 -8.11 10.44
C ALA A 85 -2.90 -9.25 10.44
N ILE A 86 -2.61 -10.34 9.73
CA ILE A 86 -3.46 -11.55 9.67
C ILE A 86 -3.74 -12.09 11.07
N ALA A 87 -2.72 -12.14 11.95
CA ALA A 87 -2.86 -12.61 13.31
C ALA A 87 -3.76 -11.70 14.16
N LEU A 88 -3.66 -10.38 13.98
CA LEU A 88 -4.43 -9.40 14.73
C LEU A 88 -5.93 -9.46 14.39
N VAL A 89 -6.25 -9.67 13.11
CA VAL A 89 -7.64 -9.76 12.61
C VAL A 89 -8.20 -11.18 12.72
N GLY A 90 -7.34 -12.18 12.92
CA GLY A 90 -7.71 -13.58 13.13
C GLY A 90 -8.42 -14.22 11.94
N GLY A 91 -8.11 -13.78 10.71
CA GLY A 91 -8.71 -14.34 9.49
C GLY A 91 -10.20 -14.03 9.29
N ARG A 92 -10.79 -13.08 10.04
CA ARG A 92 -12.18 -12.62 9.89
C ARG A 92 -12.31 -11.10 9.91
N CYS A 93 -13.39 -10.56 9.32
CA CYS A 93 -13.74 -9.16 9.56
C CYS A 93 -14.13 -8.99 11.03
N LEU A 94 -13.54 -8.02 11.72
CA LEU A 94 -13.93 -7.69 13.09
C LEU A 94 -14.99 -6.58 13.08
N GLU A 95 -15.97 -6.67 13.98
CA GLU A 95 -16.96 -5.59 14.18
C GLU A 95 -16.34 -4.38 14.86
N THR A 96 -15.25 -4.61 15.61
CA THR A 96 -14.48 -3.61 16.34
C THR A 96 -13.02 -3.68 15.91
N VAL A 97 -12.39 -2.51 15.81
CA VAL A 97 -10.96 -2.40 15.56
C VAL A 97 -10.20 -3.07 16.73
N PRO A 98 -9.31 -4.05 16.46
CA PRO A 98 -8.53 -4.71 17.48
C PRO A 98 -7.56 -3.74 18.16
N ALA A 99 -7.11 -4.08 19.36
CA ALA A 99 -6.10 -3.28 20.05
C ALA A 99 -4.77 -3.36 19.29
N THR A 100 -4.38 -2.27 18.62
CA THR A 100 -3.15 -2.21 17.86
C THR A 100 -1.94 -2.11 18.81
N PRO A 101 -0.86 -2.90 18.61
CA PRO A 101 0.33 -2.81 19.46
C PRO A 101 0.95 -1.39 19.47
N ALA A 102 1.64 -1.04 20.57
CA ALA A 102 2.37 0.22 20.64
C ALA A 102 3.40 0.31 19.51
N ASN A 103 3.51 1.46 18.82
CA ASN A 103 4.27 1.70 17.58
C ASN A 103 3.62 1.23 16.26
N ARG A 104 2.33 0.89 16.30
CA ARG A 104 1.56 0.52 15.13
C ARG A 104 0.41 1.49 14.94
N THR A 105 0.00 1.70 13.69
CA THR A 105 -1.25 2.39 13.39
C THR A 105 -2.12 1.48 12.53
N GLU A 106 -3.39 1.32 12.89
CA GLU A 106 -4.35 0.62 12.04
C GLU A 106 -5.15 1.61 11.19
N LEU A 107 -5.42 1.22 9.95
CA LEU A 107 -6.19 1.98 8.97
C LEU A 107 -7.34 1.08 8.55
N VAL A 108 -8.56 1.44 8.95
CA VAL A 108 -9.74 0.58 8.79
C VAL A 108 -10.74 1.28 7.91
N LEU A 109 -11.20 0.60 6.87
CA LEU A 109 -12.29 1.10 6.04
C LEU A 109 -13.50 0.19 6.18
N ARG A 110 -14.52 0.70 6.88
CA ARG A 110 -15.83 0.05 6.93
C ARG A 110 -16.61 0.41 5.67
N LEU A 111 -16.80 -0.57 4.80
CA LEU A 111 -17.58 -0.40 3.59
C LEU A 111 -18.95 -1.02 3.79
N THR A 112 -19.99 -0.25 3.51
CA THR A 112 -21.39 -0.70 3.59
C THR A 112 -21.89 -1.07 2.20
N GLY A 113 -22.49 -2.25 2.06
CA GLY A 113 -23.05 -2.75 0.81
C GLY A 113 -22.45 -4.10 0.40
N GLY A 114 -23.22 -4.95 -0.26
CA GLY A 114 -22.83 -6.33 -0.60
C GLY A 114 -21.80 -6.47 -1.73
N LYS A 115 -21.01 -5.43 -2.03
CA LYS A 115 -19.98 -5.49 -3.07
C LYS A 115 -18.63 -5.78 -2.44
N HIS A 116 -17.90 -6.72 -3.02
CA HIS A 116 -16.48 -6.89 -2.71
C HIS A 116 -15.72 -5.63 -3.13
N HIS A 117 -14.97 -5.05 -2.21
CA HIS A 117 -14.14 -3.88 -2.48
C HIS A 117 -12.70 -4.32 -2.72
N SER A 118 -12.08 -3.79 -3.78
CA SER A 118 -10.69 -4.06 -4.13
C SER A 118 -9.73 -3.13 -3.37
N TYR A 119 -8.47 -3.54 -3.26
CA TYR A 119 -7.37 -2.68 -2.85
C TYR A 119 -7.39 -1.32 -3.57
N ASP A 120 -7.58 -1.32 -4.90
CA ASP A 120 -7.64 -0.08 -5.70
C ASP A 120 -8.69 0.91 -5.20
N SER A 121 -9.89 0.41 -4.86
CA SER A 121 -11.00 1.25 -4.42
C SER A 121 -10.68 1.94 -3.10
N VAL A 122 -10.06 1.20 -2.20
CA VAL A 122 -9.75 1.66 -0.85
C VAL A 122 -8.52 2.57 -0.84
N MET A 123 -7.47 2.20 -1.56
CA MET A 123 -6.31 3.07 -1.75
C MET A 123 -6.69 4.38 -2.44
N SER A 124 -7.62 4.37 -3.39
CA SER A 124 -8.14 5.59 -4.02
C SER A 124 -8.92 6.49 -3.04
N VAL A 125 -9.54 5.94 -2.00
CA VAL A 125 -10.18 6.75 -0.94
C VAL A 125 -9.10 7.43 -0.11
N TRP A 126 -8.21 6.65 0.49
CA TRP A 126 -7.22 7.14 1.46
C TRP A 126 -6.17 8.07 0.84
N THR A 127 -5.66 7.74 -0.35
CA THR A 127 -4.63 8.56 -1.00
C THR A 127 -5.15 9.91 -1.52
N LYS A 128 -6.46 10.09 -1.61
CA LYS A 128 -7.12 11.32 -2.12
C LYS A 128 -7.84 12.12 -1.04
N GLU A 129 -7.67 11.79 0.24
CA GLU A 129 -8.38 12.52 1.31
C GLU A 129 -7.98 14.00 1.34
N LEU A 130 -6.69 14.30 1.21
CA LEU A 130 -6.21 15.69 1.16
C LEU A 130 -6.74 16.43 -0.06
N ASP A 131 -6.94 15.76 -1.20
CA ASP A 131 -7.52 16.38 -2.40
C ASP A 131 -8.98 16.83 -2.16
N ARG A 132 -9.66 16.26 -1.15
CA ARG A 132 -11.07 16.52 -0.82
C ARG A 132 -11.26 17.37 0.44
N THR A 133 -10.36 17.22 1.40
CA THR A 133 -10.43 17.86 2.72
C THR A 133 -9.12 18.60 2.96
N PRO A 134 -9.10 19.94 2.97
CA PRO A 134 -7.87 20.67 3.29
C PRO A 134 -7.47 20.46 4.76
N MET A 135 -6.18 20.37 5.01
CA MET A 135 -5.58 20.55 6.33
C MET A 135 -5.65 22.03 6.72
N LYS A 136 -5.76 22.33 8.02
CA LYS A 136 -5.72 23.72 8.49
C LYS A 136 -4.38 24.38 8.15
N GLU A 137 -4.41 25.59 7.63
CA GLU A 137 -3.22 26.39 7.31
C GLU A 137 -2.31 26.57 8.55
N SER A 138 -2.88 26.68 9.76
CA SER A 138 -2.11 26.76 11.00
C SER A 138 -1.25 25.53 11.31
N ALA A 139 -1.51 24.41 10.62
CA ALA A 139 -0.78 23.16 10.76
C ALA A 139 0.37 23.04 9.74
N ILE A 140 0.44 23.96 8.78
CA ILE A 140 1.43 23.99 7.70
C ILE A 140 2.45 25.09 8.03
N GLY A 141 3.60 24.68 8.57
CA GLY A 141 4.75 25.55 8.78
C GLY A 141 5.70 25.57 7.58
N PRO A 142 6.69 26.49 7.59
CA PRO A 142 7.71 26.56 6.55
C PRO A 142 8.58 25.29 6.50
N ASP A 143 8.86 24.69 7.66
CA ASP A 143 9.79 23.57 7.80
C ASP A 143 9.13 22.27 8.28
N ASN A 144 7.87 22.34 8.74
CA ASN A 144 7.14 21.15 9.19
C ASN A 144 5.64 21.26 8.89
N VAL A 145 5.02 20.09 8.73
CA VAL A 145 3.57 19.95 8.70
C VAL A 145 3.17 19.10 9.89
N LYS A 146 2.24 19.60 10.70
CA LYS A 146 1.73 18.88 11.86
C LYS A 146 0.34 18.34 11.54
N TYR A 147 0.09 17.09 11.91
CA TYR A 147 -1.28 16.58 11.84
C TYR A 147 -2.17 17.39 12.79
N ASP A 148 -3.28 17.92 12.26
CA ASP A 148 -4.16 18.86 12.94
C ASP A 148 -5.36 18.21 13.64
N GLY A 149 -5.37 16.87 13.69
CA GLY A 149 -6.47 16.08 14.24
C GLY A 149 -7.68 15.97 13.31
N GLN A 150 -7.60 16.41 12.05
CA GLN A 150 -8.68 16.24 11.09
C GLN A 150 -8.89 14.75 10.80
N VAL A 151 -9.97 14.19 11.34
CA VAL A 151 -10.26 12.74 11.26
C VAL A 151 -10.37 12.23 9.82
N ARG A 152 -10.82 13.09 8.89
CA ARG A 152 -10.92 12.77 7.46
C ARG A 152 -9.58 12.71 6.73
N LEU A 153 -8.50 13.10 7.40
CA LEU A 153 -7.13 13.05 6.89
C LEU A 153 -6.28 12.03 7.64
N TRP A 154 -6.88 11.23 8.53
CA TRP A 154 -6.15 10.29 9.36
C TRP A 154 -5.37 9.29 8.51
N ASP A 155 -6.00 8.69 7.51
CA ASP A 155 -5.38 7.65 6.69
C ASP A 155 -4.33 8.24 5.75
N TYR A 156 -4.66 9.37 5.10
CA TYR A 156 -3.72 10.14 4.31
C TYR A 156 -2.47 10.54 5.11
N ALA A 157 -2.66 11.14 6.29
CA ALA A 157 -1.56 11.58 7.15
C ALA A 157 -0.64 10.41 7.49
N ASN A 158 -1.22 9.22 7.65
CA ASN A 158 -0.47 8.01 7.90
C ASN A 158 0.35 7.52 6.71
N PHE A 159 0.07 7.90 5.46
CA PHE A 159 0.89 7.53 4.30
C PHE A 159 2.02 8.50 3.97
N VAL A 160 1.95 9.73 4.46
CA VAL A 160 2.83 10.82 4.03
C VAL A 160 3.88 11.21 5.07
N VAL A 161 3.98 10.48 6.18
CA VAL A 161 5.07 10.73 7.13
C VAL A 161 6.39 10.28 6.53
N GLY A 162 7.37 11.18 6.52
CA GLY A 162 8.63 11.00 5.79
C GLY A 162 9.42 9.76 6.23
N GLU A 163 9.36 9.43 7.52
CA GLU A 163 10.12 8.35 8.15
C GLU A 163 9.55 6.95 7.91
N ILE A 164 8.31 6.82 7.41
CA ILE A 164 7.70 5.51 7.19
C ILE A 164 8.47 4.75 6.13
N GLN A 165 8.82 3.51 6.44
CA GLN A 165 9.56 2.60 5.55
C GLN A 165 8.78 1.33 5.20
N SER A 166 7.68 1.05 5.89
CA SER A 166 6.97 -0.21 5.70
C SER A 166 5.47 -0.12 5.95
N ILE A 167 4.74 -0.91 5.17
CA ILE A 167 3.30 -1.11 5.28
C ILE A 167 2.94 -2.56 5.02
N ASP A 168 1.79 -2.95 5.54
CA ASP A 168 1.09 -4.15 5.15
C ASP A 168 -0.44 -3.94 5.12
N VAL A 169 -1.13 -4.76 4.31
CA VAL A 169 -2.59 -4.79 4.25
C VAL A 169 -3.11 -6.22 4.23
N ASP A 170 -4.08 -6.53 5.09
CA ASP A 170 -4.87 -7.75 4.97
C ASP A 170 -6.31 -7.42 4.52
N VAL A 171 -6.78 -8.13 3.50
CA VAL A 171 -8.15 -7.97 2.95
C VAL A 171 -8.96 -9.20 3.25
N LEU A 172 -9.51 -9.22 4.45
CA LEU A 172 -10.57 -10.16 4.79
C LEU A 172 -11.90 -9.59 4.34
N ARG A 173 -12.16 -9.51 3.03
CA ARG A 173 -13.44 -9.09 2.43
C ARG A 173 -14.08 -7.76 2.96
N ASN A 174 -13.37 -6.99 3.80
CA ASN A 174 -13.56 -5.61 4.29
C ASN A 174 -12.22 -5.20 4.96
N ILE A 175 -11.65 -4.05 4.58
CA ILE A 175 -10.19 -3.82 4.63
C ILE A 175 -9.71 -3.31 6.00
N GLN A 176 -8.64 -3.93 6.53
CA GLN A 176 -7.84 -3.46 7.66
C GLN A 176 -6.36 -3.42 7.24
N MET A 177 -5.71 -2.25 7.26
CA MET A 177 -4.25 -2.13 7.07
C MET A 177 -3.56 -1.87 8.40
N LEU A 178 -2.35 -2.39 8.53
CA LEU A 178 -1.46 -2.03 9.61
C LEU A 178 -0.24 -1.28 9.07
N LYS A 179 0.08 -0.19 9.76
CA LYS A 179 1.25 0.65 9.52
C LYS A 179 2.24 0.48 10.66
N PHE A 180 3.51 0.59 10.30
CA PHE A 180 4.65 0.24 11.13
C PHE A 180 5.69 1.37 11.09
N TRP A 181 6.06 1.88 12.28
CA TRP A 181 7.06 2.93 12.49
C TRP A 181 8.43 2.35 12.83
#